data_AF-A0A9E4IRX9-F1
#
_entry.id   AF-A0A9E4IRX9-F1
#
_cell.length_a   1.000
_cell.length_b   1.000
_cell.length_c   1.000
_cell.angle_alpha   90.00
_cell.angle_beta   90.00
_cell.angle_gamma   90.00
#
_symmetry.space_group_name_H-M   'P 1'
#
loop_
_entity.id
_entity.type
_entity.pdbx_description
1 polymer ?
#
loop_
_entity_poly.entity_id
_entity_poly.type
_entity_poly.pdbx_seq_one_letter_code
_entity_poly.pdbx_strand_id
1 'polypeptide(L)'
;MLSEIPRLLALLASRAGELLNAADLARTLGIPQTTLKRYLTLMEMTFLVRFLPAWFSNLGKRLAKAPKLLLVDTGLLTHLIEADADRLRRDRTLLGHVLENFVAMELIKQLGWSQRRCRPFHFRTESGAEVDL
;
A
#
# COMPACT_ATOMS: atom_id res chain seq x y z
N MET A 1 -5.06 21.07 7.56
CA MET A 1 -5.16 21.71 6.23
C MET A 1 -4.82 20.66 5.18
N LEU A 2 -5.34 20.77 3.96
CA LEU A 2 -5.04 19.83 2.84
C LEU A 2 -3.54 19.78 2.45
N SER A 3 -2.71 20.67 3.00
CA SER A 3 -1.26 20.75 2.81
C SER A 3 -0.49 19.46 3.15
N GLU A 4 -1.03 18.61 4.04
CA GLU A 4 -0.35 17.36 4.43
C GLU A 4 -0.55 16.22 3.42
N ILE A 5 -1.50 16.33 2.48
CA ILE A 5 -1.80 15.25 1.53
C ILE A 5 -0.59 14.88 0.66
N PRO A 6 0.13 15.83 0.03
CA PRO A 6 1.32 15.48 -0.76
C PRO A 6 2.41 14.81 0.08
N ARG A 7 2.64 15.31 1.31
CA ARG A 7 3.63 14.73 2.24
C ARG A 7 3.24 13.32 2.69
N LEU A 8 1.96 13.11 3.01
CA LEU A 8 1.43 11.80 3.34
C LEU A 8 1.57 10.86 2.13
N LEU A 9 1.25 11.31 0.92
CA LEU A 9 1.36 10.48 -0.28
C LEU A 9 2.81 10.05 -0.57
N ALA A 10 3.78 10.97 -0.43
CA ALA A 10 5.19 10.64 -0.54
C ALA A 10 5.66 9.65 0.55
N LEU A 11 5.19 9.83 1.79
CA LEU A 11 5.48 8.91 2.88
C LEU A 11 4.89 7.51 2.65
N LEU A 12 3.67 7.44 2.10
CA LEU A 12 3.03 6.19 1.69
C LEU A 12 3.81 5.53 0.53
N ALA A 13 4.26 6.30 -0.45
CA ALA A 13 5.08 5.80 -1.56
C ALA A 13 6.39 5.17 -1.07
N SER A 14 7.05 5.78 -0.07
CA SER A 14 8.26 5.21 0.53
C SER A 14 8.04 3.88 1.28
N ARG A 15 6.78 3.50 1.53
CA ARG A 15 6.38 2.30 2.28
C ARG A 15 5.43 1.41 1.46
N ALA A 16 5.48 1.56 0.14
CA ALA A 16 4.69 0.75 -0.78
C ALA A 16 5.08 -0.73 -0.63
N GLY A 17 4.09 -1.61 -0.57
CA GLY A 17 4.34 -3.04 -0.33
C GLY A 17 4.65 -3.38 1.13
N GLU A 18 4.45 -2.47 2.09
CA GLU A 18 4.54 -2.77 3.52
C GLU A 18 3.17 -2.82 4.21
N LEU A 19 3.15 -3.39 5.42
CA LEU A 19 1.97 -3.31 6.28
C LEU A 19 1.78 -1.89 6.81
N LEU A 20 0.55 -1.39 6.75
CA LEU A 20 0.21 -0.05 7.19
C LEU A 20 0.41 0.11 8.69
N ASN A 21 1.37 0.95 9.09
CA ASN A 21 1.53 1.42 10.46
C ASN A 21 0.95 2.84 10.63
N ALA A 22 -0.36 2.94 10.85
CA ALA A 22 -1.05 4.23 10.97
C ALA A 22 -0.56 5.07 12.18
N ALA A 23 -0.14 4.43 13.27
CA ALA A 23 0.38 5.12 14.44
C ALA A 23 1.72 5.82 14.13
N ASP A 24 2.61 5.13 13.42
CA ASP A 24 3.88 5.71 12.99
C ASP A 24 3.71 6.81 11.94
N LEU A 25 2.80 6.65 10.98
CA LEU A 25 2.47 7.70 10.01
C LEU A 25 1.93 8.97 10.69
N ALA A 26 1.00 8.82 11.64
CA ALA A 26 0.42 9.94 12.37
C ALA A 26 1.50 10.70 13.17
N ARG A 27 2.41 9.96 13.83
CA ARG A 27 3.54 10.54 14.56
C ARG A 27 4.51 11.26 13.63
N THR A 28 4.87 10.66 12.50
CA THR A 28 5.81 11.24 11.53
C THR A 28 5.28 12.54 10.92
N LEU A 29 3.98 12.61 10.66
CA LEU A 29 3.34 13.81 10.10
C LEU A 29 2.90 14.83 11.16
N GLY A 30 2.95 14.47 12.45
CA GLY A 30 2.49 15.33 13.54
C GLY A 30 0.99 15.63 13.50
N ILE A 31 0.16 14.70 12.98
CA ILE A 31 -1.29 14.88 12.84
C ILE A 31 -2.09 13.90 13.70
N PRO A 32 -3.31 14.27 14.14
CA PRO A 32 -4.19 13.33 14.83
C PRO A 32 -4.52 12.10 13.97
N GLN A 33 -4.61 10.93 14.60
CA GLN A 33 -4.97 9.68 13.90
C GLN A 33 -6.34 9.75 13.20
N THR A 34 -7.29 10.49 13.77
CA THR A 34 -8.60 10.73 13.15
C THR A 34 -8.49 11.49 11.83
N THR A 35 -7.60 12.49 11.77
CA THR A 35 -7.29 13.23 10.54
C THR A 35 -6.55 12.35 9.54
N LEU A 36 -5.55 11.58 9.98
CA LEU A 36 -4.85 10.62 9.12
C LEU A 36 -5.84 9.64 8.47
N LYS A 37 -6.74 9.04 9.26
CA LYS A 37 -7.74 8.10 8.75
C LYS A 37 -8.61 8.72 7.66
N ARG A 38 -9.06 9.97 7.84
CA ARG A 38 -9.82 10.71 6.82
C ARG A 38 -9.01 10.91 5.54
N TYR A 39 -7.71 11.22 5.65
CA TYR A 39 -6.84 11.39 4.48
C TYR A 39 -6.57 10.07 3.76
N LEU A 40 -6.33 8.97 4.48
CA LEU A 40 -6.19 7.64 3.88
C LEU A 40 -7.47 7.21 3.15
N THR A 41 -8.65 7.42 3.76
CA THR A 41 -9.94 7.16 3.10
C THR A 41 -10.12 8.00 1.85
N LEU A 42 -9.78 9.30 1.90
CA LEU A 42 -9.85 10.17 0.73
C LEU A 42 -8.94 9.65 -0.40
N MET A 43 -7.68 9.32 -0.09
CA MET A 43 -6.71 8.83 -1.07
C MET A 43 -7.13 7.50 -1.69
N GLU A 44 -7.76 6.60 -0.93
CA GLU A 44 -8.30 5.35 -1.46
C GLU A 44 -9.51 5.62 -2.37
N MET A 45 -10.42 6.50 -1.97
CA MET A 45 -11.60 6.88 -2.76
C MET A 45 -11.24 7.62 -4.05
N THR A 46 -10.12 8.33 -4.07
CA THR A 46 -9.60 9.01 -5.28
C THR A 46 -8.58 8.17 -6.04
N PHE A 47 -8.47 6.86 -5.75
CA PHE A 47 -7.61 5.92 -6.46
C PHE A 47 -6.12 6.28 -6.47
N LEU A 48 -5.61 6.96 -5.43
CA LEU A 48 -4.17 7.20 -5.26
C LEU A 48 -3.49 6.01 -4.61
N VAL A 49 -4.15 5.41 -3.62
CA VAL A 49 -3.65 4.26 -2.87
C VAL A 49 -4.69 3.16 -2.83
N ARG A 50 -4.27 1.94 -2.52
CA ARG A 50 -5.13 0.80 -2.26
C ARG A 50 -4.65 0.04 -1.03
N PHE A 51 -5.59 -0.34 -0.16
CA PHE A 51 -5.29 -1.17 1.00
C PHE A 51 -5.72 -2.62 0.74
N LEU A 52 -4.74 -3.52 0.62
CA LEU A 52 -4.98 -4.94 0.47
C LEU A 52 -5.24 -5.53 1.87
N PRO A 53 -6.43 -6.10 2.15
CA PRO A 53 -6.73 -6.65 3.46
C PRO A 53 -5.91 -7.91 3.74
N ALA A 54 -5.63 -8.18 5.02
CA ALA A 54 -5.04 -9.44 5.43
C ALA A 54 -6.02 -10.60 5.24
N TRP A 55 -5.52 -11.78 4.93
CA TRP A 55 -6.27 -13.02 4.96
C TRP A 55 -6.32 -13.55 6.40
N PHE A 56 -7.52 -13.93 6.83
CA PHE A 56 -7.71 -14.64 8.09
C PHE A 56 -9.03 -15.43 8.03
N SER A 57 -9.07 -16.61 8.66
CA SER A 57 -10.26 -17.47 8.69
C SER A 57 -11.43 -16.83 9.45
N ASN A 58 -11.13 -16.19 10.58
CA ASN A 58 -12.07 -15.41 11.39
C ASN A 58 -12.10 -13.94 10.96
N LEU A 59 -13.30 -13.43 10.68
CA LEU A 59 -13.55 -12.04 10.27
C LEU A 59 -13.06 -10.99 11.29
N GLY A 60 -13.27 -11.21 12.58
CA GLY A 60 -12.84 -10.29 13.64
C GLY A 60 -11.32 -10.19 13.72
N LYS A 61 -10.63 -11.33 13.64
CA LYS A 61 -9.16 -11.36 13.58
C LYS A 61 -8.62 -10.75 12.28
N ARG A 62 -9.37 -10.85 11.17
CA ARG A 62 -9.03 -10.17 9.92
C ARG A 62 -9.05 -8.65 10.07
N LEU A 63 -10.10 -8.10 10.68
CA LEU A 63 -10.26 -6.65 10.87
C LEU A 63 -9.20 -6.05 11.81
N ALA A 64 -8.61 -6.86 12.70
CA ALA A 64 -7.54 -6.44 13.59
C ALA A 64 -6.15 -6.39 12.93
N LYS A 65 -5.95 -7.10 11.80
CA LYS A 65 -4.65 -7.13 11.11
C LYS A 65 -4.49 -5.94 10.18
N ALA A 66 -3.28 -5.36 10.17
CA ALA A 66 -2.94 -4.26 9.30
C ALA A 66 -3.06 -4.66 7.81
N PRO A 67 -3.66 -3.82 6.95
CA PRO A 67 -3.65 -4.04 5.51
C PRO A 67 -2.26 -3.77 4.94
N LYS A 68 -1.97 -4.34 3.77
CA LYS A 68 -0.78 -4.03 2.96
C LYS A 68 -1.08 -2.83 2.07
N LEU A 69 -0.18 -1.86 2.05
CA LEU A 69 -0.33 -0.60 1.31
C LEU A 69 0.19 -0.77 -0.12
N LEU A 70 -0.61 -0.37 -1.11
CA LEU A 70 -0.23 -0.33 -2.52
C LEU A 70 -0.49 1.06 -3.11
N LEU A 71 0.36 1.52 -4.01
CA LEU A 71 0.12 2.70 -4.85
C LEU A 71 -0.50 2.25 -6.16
N VAL A 72 -1.56 2.94 -6.58
CA VAL A 72 -2.35 2.52 -7.74
C VAL A 72 -1.56 2.65 -9.04
N ASP A 73 -0.73 3.68 -9.16
CA ASP A 73 0.12 3.92 -10.31
C ASP A 73 1.60 3.77 -9.93
N THR A 74 2.32 2.95 -10.69
CA THR A 74 3.74 2.65 -10.41
C THR A 74 4.66 3.79 -10.86
N GLY A 75 4.27 4.56 -11.88
CA GLY A 75 5.01 5.77 -12.29
C GLY A 75 4.91 6.88 -11.24
N LEU A 76 3.74 7.04 -10.63
CA LEU A 76 3.55 7.94 -9.49
C LEU A 76 4.37 7.47 -8.29
N LEU A 77 4.35 6.16 -7.98
CA LEU A 77 5.19 5.58 -6.93
C LEU A 77 6.66 5.92 -7.15
N THR A 78 7.24 5.59 -8.31
CA THR A 78 8.66 5.82 -8.60
C THR A 78 9.01 7.30 -8.63
N HIS A 79 8.11 8.16 -9.11
CA HIS A 79 8.28 9.61 -9.06
C HIS A 79 8.39 10.13 -7.62
N LEU A 80 7.47 9.73 -6.74
CA LEU A 80 7.42 10.20 -5.35
C LEU A 80 8.60 9.74 -4.48
N ILE A 81 9.20 8.61 -4.81
CA ILE A 81 10.41 8.12 -4.13
C ILE A 81 11.70 8.53 -4.84
N GLU A 82 11.62 9.36 -5.89
CA GLU A 82 12.76 9.82 -6.70
C GLU A 82 13.59 8.66 -7.26
N ALA A 83 12.91 7.63 -7.77
CA ALA A 83 13.53 6.45 -8.36
C ALA A 83 13.48 6.50 -9.89
N ASP A 84 14.60 6.89 -10.48
CA ASP A 84 14.82 6.71 -11.92
C ASP A 84 15.25 5.28 -12.27
N ALA A 85 15.38 5.00 -13.57
CA ALA A 85 15.75 3.69 -14.07
C ALA A 85 17.11 3.21 -13.55
N ASP A 86 18.07 4.12 -13.35
CA ASP A 86 19.41 3.76 -12.89
C ASP A 86 19.44 3.43 -11.41
N ARG A 87 18.70 4.17 -10.58
CA ARG A 87 18.51 3.86 -9.16
C ARG A 87 17.83 2.51 -8.98
N LEU A 88 16.76 2.22 -9.74
CA LEU A 88 16.09 0.91 -9.70
C LEU A 88 16.99 -0.24 -10.14
N ARG A 89 17.91 -0.02 -11.09
CA ARG A 89 18.89 -1.04 -11.48
C ARG A 89 19.91 -1.34 -10.39
N ARG A 90 20.37 -0.31 -9.67
CA ARG A 90 21.38 -0.43 -8.61
C ARG A 90 20.80 -0.94 -7.29
N ASP A 91 19.59 -0.54 -6.95
CA ASP A 91 18.90 -0.92 -5.72
C ASP A 91 17.87 -2.02 -6.00
N ARG A 92 18.30 -3.28 -5.86
CA ARG A 92 17.47 -4.46 -6.14
C ARG A 92 16.33 -4.63 -5.13
N THR A 93 16.50 -4.15 -3.90
CA THR A 93 15.47 -4.18 -2.87
C THR A 93 14.35 -3.20 -3.22
N LEU A 94 14.70 -1.96 -3.58
CA LEU A 94 13.74 -0.97 -4.06
C LEU A 94 13.00 -1.44 -5.31
N LEU A 95 13.72 -2.03 -6.27
CA LEU A 95 13.11 -2.63 -7.45
C LEU A 95 12.12 -3.73 -7.08
N GLY A 96 12.45 -4.56 -6.09
CA GLY A 96 11.54 -5.59 -5.56
C GLY A 96 10.21 -5.00 -5.11
N HIS A 97 10.25 -3.98 -4.24
CA HIS A 97 9.03 -3.32 -3.74
C HIS A 97 8.21 -2.66 -4.86
N VAL A 98 8.87 -1.99 -5.80
CA VAL A 98 8.19 -1.36 -6.95
C VAL A 98 7.55 -2.43 -7.85
N LEU A 99 8.26 -3.53 -8.10
CA LEU A 99 7.77 -4.62 -8.93
C LEU A 99 6.61 -5.38 -8.27
N GLU A 100 6.70 -5.68 -6.98
CA GLU A 100 5.61 -6.28 -6.20
C GLU A 100 4.36 -5.40 -6.25
N ASN A 101 4.52 -4.09 -6.02
CA ASN A 101 3.42 -3.13 -6.11
C ASN A 101 2.78 -3.14 -7.51
N PHE A 102 3.62 -3.08 -8.56
CA PHE A 102 3.15 -3.14 -9.95
C PHE A 102 2.35 -4.40 -10.23
N VAL A 103 2.93 -5.58 -9.95
CA VAL A 103 2.29 -6.88 -10.21
C VAL A 103 0.97 -7.01 -9.44
N ALA A 104 0.97 -6.67 -8.14
CA ALA A 104 -0.25 -6.71 -7.33
C ALA A 104 -1.35 -5.82 -7.93
N MET A 105 -1.01 -4.59 -8.33
CA MET A 105 -1.98 -3.68 -8.92
C MET A 105 -2.48 -4.11 -10.30
N GLU A 106 -1.63 -4.69 -11.16
CA GLU A 106 -2.07 -5.26 -12.43
C GLU A 106 -3.04 -6.42 -12.22
N LEU A 107 -2.73 -7.36 -11.30
CA LEU A 107 -3.61 -8.48 -10.97
C LEU A 107 -4.95 -8.00 -10.42
N ILE A 108 -4.93 -7.03 -9.50
CA ILE A 108 -6.14 -6.46 -8.94
C ILE A 108 -6.99 -5.74 -10.00
N LYS A 109 -6.37 -5.03 -10.94
CA LYS A 109 -7.08 -4.43 -12.09
C LYS A 109 -7.68 -5.49 -12.99
N GLN A 110 -6.95 -6.56 -13.30
CA GLN A 110 -7.43 -7.72 -14.07
C GLN A 110 -8.64 -8.40 -13.43
N LEU A 111 -8.65 -8.53 -12.10
CA LEU A 111 -9.81 -9.06 -11.37
C LEU A 111 -11.08 -8.22 -11.56
N GLY A 112 -10.95 -6.91 -11.82
CA GLY A 112 -12.08 -6.00 -12.03
C GLY A 112 -12.92 -6.32 -13.28
N TRP A 113 -12.34 -6.98 -14.28
CA TRP A 113 -13.01 -7.39 -15.52
C TRP A 113 -12.97 -8.90 -15.77
N SER A 114 -12.50 -9.68 -14.78
CA SER A 114 -12.53 -11.14 -14.82
C SER A 114 -13.96 -11.66 -14.64
N GLN A 115 -14.31 -12.71 -15.39
CA GLN A 115 -15.56 -13.44 -15.19
C GLN A 115 -15.59 -14.20 -13.85
N ARG A 116 -14.42 -14.56 -13.31
CA ARG A 116 -14.30 -15.21 -12.01
C ARG A 116 -14.19 -14.16 -10.91
N ARG A 117 -15.15 -14.17 -9.99
CA ARG A 117 -15.16 -13.27 -8.82
C ARG A 117 -14.19 -13.79 -7.76
N CYS A 118 -13.01 -13.17 -7.69
CA CYS A 118 -12.04 -13.39 -6.62
C CYS A 118 -11.86 -12.12 -5.80
N ARG A 119 -11.51 -12.27 -4.52
CA ARG A 119 -11.15 -11.15 -3.64
C ARG A 119 -9.69 -11.30 -3.25
N PRO A 120 -8.84 -10.29 -3.51
CA PRO A 120 -7.42 -10.37 -3.19
C PRO A 120 -7.20 -10.12 -1.69
N PHE A 121 -6.22 -10.83 -1.11
CA PHE A 121 -5.77 -10.67 0.27
C PHE A 121 -4.26 -10.89 0.34
N HIS A 122 -3.56 -10.26 1.30
CA HIS A 122 -2.21 -10.69 1.66
C HIS A 122 -2.25 -11.67 2.83
N PHE A 123 -1.24 -12.52 2.96
CA PHE A 123 -1.10 -13.42 4.09
C PHE A 123 0.28 -13.27 4.71
N ARG A 124 0.32 -13.17 6.05
CA ARG A 124 1.56 -13.15 6.81
C ARG A 124 1.43 -13.91 8.13
N THR A 125 2.37 -14.79 8.41
CA THR A 125 2.50 -15.51 9.69
C THR A 125 3.38 -14.74 10.67
N GLU A 126 3.26 -15.07 11.96
CA GLU A 126 4.14 -14.54 13.01
C GLU A 126 5.59 -15.03 12.84
N SER A 127 5.78 -16.21 12.22
CA SER A 127 7.09 -16.78 11.88
C SER A 127 7.74 -16.15 10.64
N GLY A 128 7.10 -15.16 10.00
CA GLY A 128 7.66 -14.39 8.89
C GLY A 128 7.38 -14.94 7.49
N ALA A 129 6.57 -16.01 7.34
CA ALA A 129 6.13 -16.45 6.02
C ALA A 129 5.11 -15.47 5.45
N GLU A 130 5.26 -15.08 4.19
CA GLU A 130 4.46 -14.05 3.51
C GLU A 130 3.99 -14.54 2.14
N VAL A 131 2.76 -14.16 1.77
CA VAL A 131 2.17 -14.30 0.43
C VAL A 131 1.45 -12.99 0.10
N ASP A 132 1.77 -12.39 -1.03
CA ASP A 132 1.37 -11.00 -1.32
C ASP A 132 -0.02 -10.84 -1.93
N LEU A 133 -0.54 -11.85 -2.65
CA LEU A 133 -1.86 -11.81 -3.30
C LEU A 133 -2.50 -13.20 -3.42
#